data_AF-A0A831S4W7-F1
#
_entry.id   AF-A0A831S4W7-F1
#
_cell.length_a   1.000
_cell.length_b   1.000
_cell.length_c   1.000
_cell.angle_alpha   90.00
_cell.angle_beta   90.00
_cell.angle_gamma   90.00
#
_symmetry.space_group_name_H-M   'P 1'
#
loop_
_entity.id
_entity.type
_entity.pdbx_description
1 polymer ?
#
loop_
_entity_poly.entity_id
_entity_poly.type
_entity_poly.pdbx_seq_one_letter_code
_entity_poly.pdbx_strand_id
1 'polypeptide(L)'
;MKKFILVVVTLIVLGAIVTIVSDAFWNTQFWSGEDSWMCVNGEWIKHGNPSALMPTEPCGKVEDKKVKDEVETKDEISSLLEKIEQATEISFSAIEDLEFKWAVQVDPSIEQIEVQGKGFGVERISTEQYHDIESFFKNNGFETDMYNITVGTIAGSAGYKLASTDGGHVVCRLIGGATGYKEAEGQWIPPEPDKKDVDVRCGEIGEIDETANWQVYKNEKYGYSLKYPINCLYGPLPGYCKQSPPEERPQECRCYLNGENPDEVSLGTFTGTKSNLNGASFVVFHSVFVDSYSPPAGTDLVEWLKEKFPYQDIPNEINAKIGGADAVKVYTPQSRGAYSQEDTYFMKDGKLLRIGILDVDNKDNRELYDKILSTFEITGKAASRTSALTLEEAIAISQKSECTEKGSLTDNYNYNESTKTWWIDLDMNEEFKKEFCNPACVVNEETKTAEINWRCTGLLR
;
A
#
# COMPACT_ATOMS: atom_id res chain seq x y z
N MET A 1 -4.82 39.53 45.13
CA MET A 1 -4.98 40.13 43.78
C MET A 1 -3.66 40.53 43.11
N LYS A 2 -2.83 41.43 43.67
CA LYS A 2 -1.59 41.88 43.00
C LYS A 2 -0.60 40.76 42.61
N LYS A 3 -0.44 39.73 43.44
CA LYS A 3 0.44 38.58 43.14
C LYS A 3 -0.08 37.69 42.01
N PHE A 4 -1.41 37.58 41.86
CA PHE A 4 -2.03 36.77 40.81
C PHE A 4 -1.89 37.44 39.43
N ILE A 5 -2.07 38.77 39.38
CA ILE A 5 -1.87 39.57 38.17
C ILE A 5 -0.40 39.48 37.69
N LEU A 6 0.57 39.50 38.60
CA LEU A 6 1.99 39.37 38.25
C LEU A 6 2.31 38.02 37.60
N VAL A 7 1.75 36.92 38.11
CA VAL A 7 1.96 35.56 37.56
C VAL A 7 1.36 35.44 36.16
N VAL A 8 0.14 35.95 35.96
CA VAL A 8 -0.53 35.89 34.65
C VAL A 8 0.24 36.70 33.61
N VAL A 9 0.71 37.90 33.95
CA VAL A 9 1.53 38.72 33.02
C VAL A 9 2.85 38.04 32.67
N THR A 10 3.50 37.39 33.65
CA THR A 10 4.76 36.67 33.41
C THR A 10 4.59 35.50 32.45
N LEU A 11 3.50 34.73 32.58
CA LEU A 11 3.21 33.60 31.69
C LEU A 11 2.90 34.05 30.26
N ILE A 12 2.19 35.17 30.08
CA ILE A 12 1.91 35.73 28.74
C ILE A 12 3.21 36.18 28.04
N VAL A 13 4.11 36.84 28.78
CA VAL A 13 5.40 37.28 28.23
C VAL A 13 6.27 36.08 27.83
N LEU A 14 6.33 35.03 28.66
CA LEU A 14 7.08 33.81 28.32
C LEU A 14 6.50 33.09 27.10
N GLY A 15 5.17 33.01 26.99
CA GLY A 15 4.50 32.43 25.82
C GLY A 15 4.84 33.17 24.52
N ALA A 16 4.84 34.50 24.54
CA ALA A 16 5.19 35.31 23.37
C ALA A 16 6.67 35.19 22.96
N ILE A 17 7.59 35.00 23.92
CA ILE A 17 9.01 34.79 23.61
C ILE A 17 9.22 33.44 22.93
N VAL A 18 8.53 32.38 23.38
CA VAL A 18 8.66 31.04 22.79
C VAL A 18 8.18 31.03 21.33
N THR A 19 7.08 31.71 21.01
CA THR A 19 6.58 31.79 19.63
C THR A 19 7.52 32.55 18.69
N ILE A 20 8.14 33.63 19.18
CA ILE A 20 9.10 34.41 18.37
C ILE A 20 10.38 33.61 18.10
N VAL A 21 10.86 32.82 19.07
CA VAL A 21 12.07 32.00 18.90
C VAL A 21 11.80 30.78 18.02
N SER A 22 10.61 30.17 18.09
CA SER A 22 10.26 29.06 17.19
C SER A 22 10.20 29.51 15.73
N ASP A 23 9.57 30.66 15.43
CA ASP A 23 9.43 31.13 14.05
C ASP A 23 10.79 31.49 13.42
N ALA A 24 11.74 32.00 14.23
CA ALA A 24 13.10 32.26 13.76
C ALA A 24 13.94 30.98 13.53
N PHE A 25 13.69 29.93 14.31
CA PHE A 25 14.43 28.66 14.21
C PHE A 25 13.94 27.82 13.03
N TRP A 26 12.64 27.77 12.77
CA TRP A 26 12.09 27.02 11.63
C TRP A 26 12.39 27.68 10.27
N ASN A 27 12.46 29.01 10.20
CA ASN A 27 12.80 29.71 8.96
C ASN A 27 14.28 29.63 8.55
N THR A 28 15.18 29.18 9.43
CA THR A 28 16.63 29.11 9.12
C THR A 28 17.12 27.71 8.77
N GLN A 29 16.31 26.65 8.96
CA GLN A 29 16.76 25.26 8.76
C GLN A 29 16.19 24.57 7.50
N PHE A 30 15.17 25.12 6.84
CA PHE A 30 14.50 24.43 5.71
C PHE A 30 14.66 25.10 4.33
N TRP A 31 15.48 26.14 4.21
CA TRP A 31 15.74 26.84 2.93
C TRP A 31 17.24 26.96 2.62
N SER A 32 18.01 25.89 2.79
CA SER A 32 19.26 25.77 2.03
C SER A 32 18.89 25.40 0.60
N GLY A 33 18.63 26.40 -0.24
CA GLY A 33 18.62 26.21 -1.68
C GLY A 33 20.00 25.71 -2.10
N GLU A 34 20.15 24.40 -2.28
CA GLU A 34 21.40 23.79 -2.68
C GLU A 34 21.66 24.12 -4.16
N ASP A 35 22.49 25.15 -4.36
CA ASP A 35 23.17 25.45 -5.61
C ASP A 35 24.22 24.35 -5.89
N SER A 36 23.81 23.25 -6.53
CA SER A 36 24.60 22.02 -6.69
C SER A 36 24.51 21.46 -8.12
N TRP A 37 25.47 20.61 -8.51
CA TRP A 37 25.41 19.83 -9.75
C TRP A 37 24.80 18.46 -9.45
N MET A 38 23.73 18.10 -10.15
CA MET A 38 23.07 16.79 -9.99
C MET A 38 23.42 15.86 -11.15
N CYS A 39 23.69 14.59 -10.86
CA CYS A 39 23.89 13.59 -11.89
C CYS A 39 22.54 12.98 -12.31
N VAL A 40 22.12 13.16 -13.55
CA VAL A 40 20.89 12.57 -14.08
C VAL A 40 21.22 11.90 -15.41
N ASN A 41 20.96 10.60 -15.52
CA ASN A 41 21.22 9.79 -16.72
C ASN A 41 22.69 9.84 -17.22
N GLY A 42 23.65 9.98 -16.31
CA GLY A 42 25.07 10.04 -16.65
C GLY A 42 25.58 11.41 -17.10
N GLU A 43 24.73 12.44 -17.03
CA GLU A 43 25.09 13.83 -17.32
C GLU A 43 24.92 14.72 -16.08
N TRP A 44 25.85 15.67 -15.91
CA TRP A 44 25.73 16.69 -14.86
C TRP A 44 24.72 17.76 -15.29
N ILE A 45 23.60 17.84 -14.59
CA ILE A 45 22.58 18.87 -14.75
C ILE A 45 22.76 19.91 -13.65
N LYS A 46 22.74 21.18 -14.04
CA LYS A 46 22.85 22.32 -13.10
C LYS A 46 21.56 22.45 -12.29
N HIS A 47 21.65 22.44 -10.97
CA HIS A 47 20.53 22.74 -10.07
C HIS A 47 20.82 24.04 -9.30
N GLY A 48 19.99 25.07 -9.47
CA GLY A 48 20.28 26.40 -8.94
C GLY A 48 21.46 27.09 -9.66
N ASN A 49 22.30 27.79 -8.91
CA ASN A 49 23.48 28.50 -9.41
C ASN A 49 24.78 28.08 -8.69
N PRO A 50 25.23 26.81 -8.84
CA PRO A 50 26.43 26.29 -8.21
C PRO A 50 27.62 27.22 -8.43
N SER A 51 28.22 27.65 -7.31
CA SER A 51 29.46 28.42 -7.31
C SER A 51 30.67 27.58 -7.68
N ALA A 52 30.57 26.25 -7.54
CA ALA A 52 31.57 25.29 -7.98
C ALA A 52 31.47 25.05 -9.51
N LEU A 53 32.63 24.90 -10.16
CA LEU A 53 32.71 24.47 -11.56
C LEU A 53 32.07 23.09 -11.74
N MET A 54 31.44 22.87 -12.89
CA MET A 54 30.89 21.56 -13.26
C MET A 54 31.99 20.50 -13.17
N PRO A 55 31.77 19.37 -12.48
CA PRO A 55 32.77 18.30 -12.46
C PRO A 55 33.10 17.84 -13.89
N THR A 56 34.38 17.62 -14.16
CA THR A 56 34.86 17.17 -15.47
C THR A 56 34.84 15.65 -15.64
N GLU A 57 34.61 14.92 -14.55
CA GLU A 57 34.46 13.46 -14.56
C GLU A 57 33.02 13.08 -14.94
N PRO A 58 32.81 12.07 -15.81
CA PRO A 58 31.47 11.60 -16.17
C PRO A 58 30.76 11.06 -14.94
N CYS A 59 29.54 11.54 -14.70
CA CYS A 59 28.73 11.13 -13.57
C CYS A 59 28.03 9.80 -13.87
N GLY A 60 27.63 9.02 -12.85
CA GLY A 60 26.81 7.83 -13.05
C GLY A 60 27.54 6.57 -13.57
N LYS A 61 28.87 6.62 -13.78
CA LYS A 61 29.66 5.38 -13.83
C LYS A 61 29.88 4.88 -12.41
N VAL A 62 28.87 4.22 -11.86
CA VAL A 62 29.15 3.12 -10.95
C VAL A 62 29.83 2.10 -11.86
N GLU A 63 31.16 2.08 -11.86
CA GLU A 63 31.85 0.92 -12.41
C GLU A 63 31.26 -0.27 -11.68
N ASP A 64 30.67 -1.22 -12.41
CA ASP A 64 30.56 -2.62 -12.01
C ASP A 64 31.98 -3.18 -11.86
N LYS A 65 32.71 -2.57 -10.94
CA LYS A 65 33.87 -3.12 -10.31
C LYS A 65 33.28 -4.20 -9.43
N LYS A 66 33.11 -5.36 -10.06
CA LYS A 66 33.18 -6.68 -9.46
C LYS A 66 34.55 -6.78 -8.80
N VAL A 67 34.75 -5.98 -7.75
CA VAL A 67 35.88 -6.05 -6.86
C VAL A 67 35.65 -7.37 -6.15
N LYS A 68 36.48 -8.32 -6.52
CA LYS A 68 36.73 -9.56 -5.81
C LYS A 68 37.45 -9.27 -4.48
N ASP A 69 37.03 -8.21 -3.79
CA ASP A 69 37.36 -8.05 -2.40
C ASP A 69 36.33 -8.89 -1.68
N GLU A 70 36.82 -10.05 -1.28
CA GLU A 70 36.46 -10.77 -0.07
C GLU A 70 36.57 -9.80 1.13
N VAL A 71 35.87 -8.65 1.09
CA VAL A 71 35.42 -7.99 2.30
C VAL A 71 34.46 -9.00 2.85
N GLU A 72 34.94 -9.70 3.88
CA GLU A 72 34.18 -10.49 4.81
C GLU A 72 33.04 -9.59 5.29
N THR A 73 31.96 -9.49 4.51
CA THR A 73 30.67 -8.96 4.92
C THR A 73 30.25 -9.93 5.97
N LYS A 74 30.70 -9.62 7.18
CA LYS A 74 30.32 -10.32 8.38
C LYS A 74 28.81 -10.40 8.34
N ASP A 75 28.34 -11.62 8.17
CA ASP A 75 26.93 -11.96 8.12
C ASP A 75 26.21 -11.14 9.19
N GLU A 76 25.15 -10.43 8.80
CA GLU A 76 24.40 -9.55 9.71
C GLU A 76 23.92 -10.33 10.94
N ILE A 77 23.64 -11.63 10.77
CA ILE A 77 23.32 -12.56 11.86
C ILE A 77 24.51 -12.74 12.80
N SER A 78 25.72 -12.95 12.30
CA SER A 78 26.93 -13.02 13.14
C SER A 78 27.14 -11.72 13.92
N SER A 79 26.94 -10.58 13.28
CA SER A 79 27.04 -9.27 13.93
C SER A 79 25.99 -9.07 15.01
N LEU A 80 24.75 -9.56 14.79
CA LEU A 80 23.68 -9.54 15.78
C LEU A 80 24.02 -10.41 17.00
N LEU A 81 24.47 -11.65 16.76
CA LEU A 81 24.82 -12.60 17.81
C LEU A 81 25.94 -12.07 18.70
N GLU A 82 26.98 -11.44 18.14
CA GLU A 82 28.03 -10.80 18.93
C GLU A 82 27.54 -9.60 19.74
N LYS A 83 26.56 -8.84 19.24
CA LYS A 83 25.95 -7.76 20.02
C LYS A 83 25.21 -8.28 21.24
N ILE A 84 24.62 -9.49 21.18
CA ILE A 84 24.00 -10.14 22.34
C ILE A 84 25.06 -10.44 23.39
N GLU A 85 26.19 -11.07 22.99
CA GLU A 85 27.33 -11.34 23.87
C GLU A 85 27.85 -10.07 24.55
N GLN A 86 28.09 -9.01 23.78
CA GLN A 86 28.59 -7.75 24.31
C GLN A 86 27.60 -7.06 25.25
N ALA A 87 26.30 -7.09 24.94
CA ALA A 87 25.28 -6.40 25.72
C ALA A 87 24.93 -7.13 27.02
N THR A 88 25.05 -8.46 27.04
CA THR A 88 24.66 -9.30 28.19
C THR A 88 25.85 -9.68 29.07
N GLU A 89 27.08 -9.47 28.60
CA GLU A 89 28.32 -9.93 29.28
C GLU A 89 28.34 -11.45 29.53
N ILE A 90 27.56 -12.22 28.76
CA ILE A 90 27.48 -13.69 28.82
C ILE A 90 28.45 -14.25 27.79
N SER A 91 29.34 -15.15 28.21
CA SER A 91 30.20 -15.87 27.27
C SER A 91 29.43 -17.04 26.66
N PHE A 92 29.24 -16.99 25.34
CA PHE A 92 28.52 -18.02 24.59
C PHE A 92 29.49 -19.03 23.95
N SER A 93 28.95 -20.15 23.47
CA SER A 93 29.69 -21.05 22.59
C SER A 93 30.06 -20.35 21.28
N ALA A 94 30.95 -20.97 20.50
CA ALA A 94 31.21 -20.50 19.14
C ALA A 94 29.90 -20.42 18.33
N ILE A 95 29.82 -19.44 17.44
CA ILE A 95 28.72 -19.30 16.50
C ILE A 95 28.82 -20.43 15.47
N GLU A 96 27.74 -21.19 15.30
CA GLU A 96 27.65 -22.30 14.36
C GLU A 96 26.56 -22.06 13.33
N ASP A 97 26.78 -22.53 12.09
CA ASP A 97 25.74 -22.60 11.07
C ASP A 97 24.73 -23.69 11.44
N LEU A 98 23.45 -23.37 11.32
CA LEU A 98 22.37 -24.29 11.68
C LEU A 98 21.12 -24.06 10.84
N GLU A 99 20.21 -25.03 10.95
CA GLU A 99 18.87 -24.94 10.39
C GLU A 99 17.84 -25.05 11.52
N PHE A 100 16.78 -24.25 11.46
CA PHE A 100 15.67 -24.35 12.40
C PHE A 100 14.33 -24.07 11.74
N LYS A 101 13.27 -24.61 12.34
CA LYS A 101 11.90 -24.39 11.88
C LYS A 101 11.32 -23.11 12.48
N TRP A 102 10.71 -22.30 11.64
CA TRP A 102 9.98 -21.10 12.03
C TRP A 102 8.52 -21.22 11.63
N ALA A 103 7.61 -20.99 12.58
CA ALA A 103 6.18 -20.99 12.32
C ALA A 103 5.76 -19.66 11.69
N VAL A 104 5.02 -19.70 10.58
CA VAL A 104 4.47 -18.53 9.89
C VAL A 104 2.97 -18.66 9.86
N GLN A 105 2.26 -17.57 10.18
CA GLN A 105 0.81 -17.55 10.04
C GLN A 105 0.44 -17.35 8.58
N VAL A 106 -0.27 -18.33 8.05
CA VAL A 106 -0.74 -18.42 6.68
C VAL A 106 -2.26 -18.58 6.81
N ASP A 107 -2.95 -17.46 7.09
CA ASP A 107 -4.35 -17.40 7.53
C ASP A 107 -5.23 -18.46 6.81
N PRO A 108 -5.96 -19.35 7.53
CA PRO A 108 -6.04 -19.51 8.99
C PRO A 108 -5.03 -20.53 9.57
N SER A 109 -4.13 -21.05 8.74
CA SER A 109 -3.20 -22.12 9.10
C SER A 109 -1.86 -21.60 9.62
N ILE A 110 -1.12 -22.47 10.30
CA ILE A 110 0.27 -22.23 10.69
C ILE A 110 1.11 -23.18 9.86
N GLU A 111 1.99 -22.62 9.04
CA GLU A 111 2.99 -23.39 8.28
C GLU A 111 4.35 -23.28 8.95
N GLN A 112 5.21 -24.28 8.74
CA GLN A 112 6.60 -24.23 9.21
C GLN A 112 7.52 -24.09 8.00
N ILE A 113 8.39 -23.10 8.04
CA ILE A 113 9.46 -22.91 7.05
C ILE A 113 10.81 -23.30 7.67
N GLU A 114 11.72 -23.80 6.85
CA GLU A 114 13.10 -24.07 7.23
C GLU A 114 13.92 -22.78 7.06
N VAL A 115 14.57 -22.35 8.13
CA VAL A 115 15.39 -21.15 8.19
C VAL A 115 16.84 -21.58 8.31
N GLN A 116 17.64 -21.21 7.32
CA GLN A 116 19.09 -21.29 7.39
C GLN A 116 19.59 -20.10 8.20
N GLY A 117 20.46 -20.35 9.16
CA GLY A 117 20.91 -19.30 10.06
C GLY A 117 22.12 -19.70 10.87
N LYS A 118 22.33 -18.97 11.96
CA LYS A 118 23.42 -19.20 12.90
C LYS A 118 22.91 -19.20 14.32
N GLY A 119 23.65 -19.81 15.22
CA GLY A 119 23.31 -19.75 16.64
C GLY A 119 24.47 -20.07 17.54
N PHE A 120 24.22 -19.93 18.83
CA PHE A 120 25.11 -20.32 19.90
C PHE A 120 24.31 -20.86 21.08
N GLY A 121 24.97 -21.60 21.96
CA GLY A 121 24.45 -22.03 23.24
C GLY A 121 25.21 -21.43 24.41
N VAL A 122 24.55 -21.35 25.56
CA VAL A 122 25.20 -21.12 26.85
C VAL A 122 24.55 -22.02 27.88
N GLU A 123 25.36 -22.58 28.77
CA GLU A 123 24.89 -23.45 29.83
C GLU A 123 24.89 -22.72 31.17
N ARG A 124 23.95 -23.11 32.03
CA ARG A 124 23.94 -22.73 33.46
C ARG A 124 23.96 -21.23 33.75
N ILE A 125 23.28 -20.42 32.93
CA ILE A 125 23.08 -18.99 33.20
C ILE A 125 21.98 -18.77 34.24
N SER A 126 22.01 -17.63 34.93
CA SER A 126 20.94 -17.27 35.87
C SER A 126 19.65 -16.90 35.14
N THR A 127 18.52 -16.93 35.86
CA THR A 127 17.24 -16.39 35.35
C THR A 127 17.33 -14.90 34.96
N GLU A 128 18.15 -14.11 35.65
CA GLU A 128 18.40 -12.69 35.33
C GLU A 128 19.10 -12.56 33.98
N GLN A 129 20.18 -13.31 33.77
CA GLN A 129 20.92 -13.36 32.50
C GLN A 129 20.02 -13.81 31.33
N TYR A 130 19.13 -14.78 31.56
CA TYR A 130 18.12 -15.15 30.56
C TYR A 130 17.20 -13.98 30.19
N HIS A 131 16.75 -13.19 31.17
CA HIS A 131 15.92 -12.01 30.92
C HIS A 131 16.70 -10.86 30.26
N ASP A 132 18.01 -10.77 30.45
CA ASP A 132 18.85 -9.81 29.74
C ASP A 132 18.90 -10.12 28.24
N ILE A 133 18.96 -11.40 27.86
CA ILE A 133 18.86 -11.83 26.46
C ILE A 133 17.47 -11.47 25.88
N GLU A 134 16.37 -11.75 26.60
CA GLU A 134 15.03 -11.36 26.15
C GLU A 134 14.88 -9.84 26.01
N SER A 135 15.46 -9.09 26.93
CA SER A 135 15.44 -7.62 26.93
C SER A 135 16.27 -7.05 25.78
N PHE A 136 17.39 -7.68 25.43
CA PHE A 136 18.18 -7.30 24.26
C PHE A 136 17.33 -7.27 23.00
N PHE A 137 16.58 -8.34 22.70
CA PHE A 137 15.74 -8.39 21.51
C PHE A 137 14.72 -7.25 21.48
N LYS A 138 13.96 -7.06 22.57
CA LYS A 138 12.95 -6.00 22.69
C LYS A 138 13.55 -4.61 22.55
N ASN A 139 14.72 -4.37 23.15
CA ASN A 139 15.40 -3.07 23.11
C ASN A 139 16.03 -2.78 21.74
N ASN A 140 16.23 -3.79 20.90
CA ASN A 140 16.77 -3.67 19.54
C ASN A 140 15.67 -3.80 18.47
N GLY A 141 14.42 -3.50 18.81
CA GLY A 141 13.32 -3.39 17.86
C GLY A 141 12.69 -4.72 17.42
N PHE A 142 13.10 -5.85 18.01
CA PHE A 142 12.43 -7.11 17.72
C PHE A 142 11.06 -7.15 18.40
N GLU A 143 10.07 -7.57 17.64
CA GLU A 143 8.73 -7.89 18.13
C GLU A 143 8.65 -9.37 18.50
N THR A 144 7.86 -9.70 19.52
CA THR A 144 7.64 -11.11 19.91
C THR A 144 6.67 -11.77 18.94
N ASP A 145 7.06 -12.90 18.36
CA ASP A 145 6.22 -13.68 17.47
C ASP A 145 5.43 -14.74 18.25
N MET A 146 4.12 -14.51 18.37
CA MET A 146 3.17 -15.36 19.10
C MET A 146 3.08 -16.79 18.56
N TYR A 147 3.40 -17.04 17.29
CA TYR A 147 3.37 -18.37 16.67
C TYR A 147 4.61 -19.21 17.02
N ASN A 148 5.67 -18.55 17.49
CA ASN A 148 6.95 -19.16 17.84
C ASN A 148 7.19 -19.19 19.36
N ILE A 149 6.14 -19.05 20.16
CA ILE A 149 6.18 -19.20 21.62
C ILE A 149 5.77 -20.63 22.01
N THR A 150 6.55 -21.25 22.88
CA THR A 150 6.17 -22.50 23.55
C THR A 150 6.43 -22.35 25.04
N VAL A 151 5.42 -22.59 25.87
CA VAL A 151 5.54 -22.56 27.33
C VAL A 151 5.48 -23.98 27.84
N GLY A 152 6.56 -24.44 28.45
CA GLY A 152 6.63 -25.75 29.11
C GLY A 152 7.28 -25.63 30.49
N THR A 153 6.95 -26.57 31.37
CA THR A 153 7.48 -26.61 32.75
C THR A 153 8.99 -26.85 32.79
N ILE A 154 9.53 -27.56 31.79
CA ILE A 154 10.94 -27.95 31.72
C ILE A 154 11.71 -27.08 30.72
N ALA A 155 11.09 -26.76 29.59
CA ALA A 155 11.67 -25.94 28.55
C ALA A 155 10.59 -25.04 27.93
N GLY A 156 11.01 -23.85 27.50
CA GLY A 156 10.20 -22.94 26.72
C GLY A 156 10.99 -22.39 25.54
N SER A 157 10.28 -21.78 24.61
CA SER A 157 10.90 -20.97 23.56
C SER A 157 10.12 -19.70 23.33
N ALA A 158 10.83 -18.64 22.95
CA ALA A 158 10.27 -17.39 22.47
C ALA A 158 10.83 -17.07 21.08
N GLY A 159 9.94 -16.71 20.14
CA GLY A 159 10.33 -16.20 18.85
C GLY A 159 10.35 -14.68 18.84
N TYR A 160 11.33 -14.11 18.17
CA TYR A 160 11.54 -12.69 17.95
C TYR A 160 11.68 -12.41 16.46
N LYS A 161 11.00 -11.39 15.94
CA LYS A 161 11.02 -10.99 14.53
C LYS A 161 11.40 -9.51 14.44
N LEU A 162 12.38 -9.19 13.60
CA LEU A 162 12.78 -7.82 13.26
C LEU A 162 12.50 -7.60 11.77
N ALA A 163 11.72 -6.58 11.45
CA ALA A 163 11.51 -6.17 10.06
C ALA A 163 12.80 -5.55 9.49
N SER A 164 13.25 -6.05 8.35
CA SER A 164 14.36 -5.46 7.61
C SER A 164 13.87 -4.36 6.67
N THR A 165 14.75 -3.43 6.32
CA THR A 165 14.46 -2.34 5.39
C THR A 165 14.31 -2.79 3.93
N ASP A 166 14.78 -3.99 3.60
CA ASP A 166 14.75 -4.57 2.25
C ASP A 166 13.58 -5.56 2.02
N GLY A 167 12.62 -5.63 2.97
CA GLY A 167 11.48 -6.54 2.90
C GLY A 167 11.76 -7.96 3.44
N GLY A 168 13.02 -8.27 3.74
CA GLY A 168 13.38 -9.46 4.52
C GLY A 168 12.98 -9.32 5.99
N HIS A 169 13.08 -10.41 6.74
CA HIS A 169 12.99 -10.34 8.20
C HIS A 169 14.10 -11.17 8.83
N VAL A 170 14.69 -10.62 9.89
CA VAL A 170 15.56 -11.38 10.78
C VAL A 170 14.67 -12.01 11.84
N VAL A 171 14.72 -13.33 11.95
CA VAL A 171 14.00 -14.09 12.97
C VAL A 171 14.97 -14.76 13.91
N CYS A 172 14.68 -14.69 15.20
CA CYS A 172 15.48 -15.28 16.25
C CYS A 172 14.61 -16.10 17.19
N ARG A 173 15.05 -17.32 17.50
CA ARG A 173 14.40 -18.21 18.46
C ARG A 173 15.30 -18.36 19.67
N LEU A 174 14.78 -17.96 20.83
CA LEU A 174 15.38 -18.18 22.13
C LEU A 174 14.77 -19.43 22.75
N ILE A 175 15.57 -20.46 22.95
CA ILE A 175 15.13 -21.73 23.56
C ILE A 175 15.81 -21.83 24.92
N GLY A 176 15.01 -21.86 26.00
CA GLY A 176 15.49 -21.96 27.36
C GLY A 176 14.98 -23.22 28.05
N GLY A 177 15.85 -23.98 28.70
CA GLY A 177 15.51 -25.17 29.47
C GLY A 177 16.13 -25.16 30.87
N ALA A 178 15.52 -25.87 31.82
CA ALA A 178 16.16 -26.16 33.09
C ALA A 178 17.46 -26.96 32.85
N THR A 179 18.52 -26.62 33.58
CA THR A 179 19.83 -27.28 33.43
C THR A 179 19.76 -28.77 33.79
N GLY A 180 20.65 -29.57 33.18
CA GLY A 180 20.87 -30.97 33.58
C GLY A 180 20.03 -32.02 32.83
N TYR A 181 19.28 -31.62 31.80
CA TYR A 181 18.47 -32.53 30.97
C TYR A 181 19.17 -33.05 29.70
N LYS A 182 20.51 -32.98 29.63
CA LYS A 182 21.24 -33.53 28.46
C LYS A 182 21.44 -35.03 28.62
N GLU A 183 20.86 -35.82 27.71
CA GLU A 183 20.93 -37.29 27.64
C GLU A 183 22.33 -37.83 27.28
N ALA A 184 23.41 -37.06 27.45
CA ALA A 184 24.68 -37.40 26.81
C ALA A 184 25.35 -38.67 27.38
N GLU A 185 25.15 -39.04 28.64
CA GLU A 185 25.78 -40.25 29.22
C GLU A 185 24.93 -40.98 30.28
N GLY A 186 23.60 -40.75 30.30
CA GLY A 186 22.68 -41.45 31.20
C GLY A 186 22.82 -41.11 32.70
N GLN A 187 23.69 -40.18 33.09
CA GLN A 187 23.71 -39.62 34.45
C GLN A 187 22.72 -38.46 34.56
N TRP A 188 21.64 -38.69 35.31
CA TRP A 188 20.69 -37.66 35.67
C TRP A 188 21.35 -36.66 36.63
N ILE A 189 21.52 -35.43 36.18
CA ILE A 189 21.93 -34.32 37.05
C ILE A 189 20.64 -33.64 37.54
N PRO A 190 20.42 -33.48 38.86
CA PRO A 190 19.26 -32.78 39.36
C PRO A 190 19.20 -31.36 38.80
N PRO A 191 18.04 -30.89 38.30
CA PRO A 191 17.94 -29.55 37.75
C PRO A 191 18.18 -28.51 38.84
N GLU A 192 19.02 -27.51 38.53
CA GLU A 192 19.19 -26.35 39.39
C GLU A 192 18.10 -25.33 39.05
N PRO A 193 17.19 -25.01 39.98
CA PRO A 193 15.98 -24.25 39.68
C PRO A 193 16.25 -22.80 39.26
N ASP A 194 17.43 -22.27 39.58
CA ASP A 194 17.87 -20.90 39.26
C ASP A 194 18.77 -20.83 38.02
N LYS A 195 19.09 -21.98 37.41
CA LYS A 195 19.98 -22.08 36.26
C LYS A 195 19.23 -22.51 35.01
N LYS A 196 19.62 -21.96 33.86
CA LYS A 196 19.07 -22.31 32.56
C LYS A 196 20.17 -22.62 31.55
N ASP A 197 19.90 -23.60 30.70
CA ASP A 197 20.62 -23.79 29.44
C ASP A 197 19.83 -23.08 28.34
N VAL A 198 20.52 -22.28 27.53
CA VAL A 198 19.93 -21.40 26.53
C VAL A 198 20.58 -21.63 25.18
N ASP A 199 19.76 -21.69 24.14
CA ASP A 199 20.16 -21.76 22.75
C ASP A 199 19.49 -20.59 22.00
N VAL A 200 20.29 -19.80 21.29
CA VAL A 200 19.84 -18.68 20.47
C VAL A 200 20.10 -19.02 19.02
N ARG A 201 19.03 -19.05 18.22
CA ARG A 201 19.10 -19.36 16.79
C ARG A 201 18.52 -18.21 16.00
N CYS A 202 19.31 -17.57 15.15
CA CYS A 202 18.88 -16.46 14.33
C CYS A 202 19.10 -16.77 12.85
N GLY A 203 18.25 -16.26 11.98
CA GLY A 203 18.39 -16.39 10.54
C GLY A 203 17.55 -15.39 9.80
N GLU A 204 17.74 -15.32 8.50
CA GLU A 204 16.94 -14.49 7.61
C GLU A 204 15.83 -15.33 6.98
N ILE A 205 14.63 -14.79 6.98
CA ILE A 205 13.54 -15.26 6.15
C ILE A 205 13.33 -14.24 5.05
N GLY A 206 13.23 -14.73 3.81
CA GLY A 206 12.89 -13.87 2.67
C GLY A 206 11.56 -13.17 2.87
N GLU A 207 11.21 -12.27 1.96
CA GLU A 207 9.89 -11.63 1.93
C GLU A 207 8.82 -12.72 1.92
N ILE A 208 8.11 -12.89 3.05
CA ILE A 208 6.95 -13.77 3.12
C ILE A 208 5.83 -13.00 2.45
N ASP A 209 5.39 -13.46 1.28
CA ASP A 209 4.12 -12.99 0.72
C ASP A 209 2.98 -13.50 1.62
N GLU A 210 2.63 -12.71 2.64
CA GLU A 210 1.51 -12.98 3.55
C GLU A 210 0.16 -13.05 2.81
N THR A 211 0.14 -12.61 1.54
CA THR A 211 -1.01 -12.66 0.65
C THR A 211 -0.97 -13.83 -0.33
N ALA A 212 0.01 -14.75 -0.24
CA ALA A 212 0.20 -15.83 -1.21
C ALA A 212 -1.06 -16.70 -1.40
N ASN A 213 -1.79 -16.93 -0.31
CA ASN A 213 -2.98 -17.78 -0.23
C ASN A 213 -4.27 -16.97 -0.01
N TRP A 214 -4.21 -15.65 -0.19
CA TRP A 214 -5.40 -14.82 -0.25
C TRP A 214 -6.23 -15.15 -1.50
N GLN A 215 -7.53 -14.93 -1.40
CA GLN A 215 -8.43 -15.05 -2.54
C GLN A 215 -8.20 -13.91 -3.52
N VAL A 216 -8.38 -14.14 -4.82
CA VAL A 216 -8.23 -13.11 -5.86
C VAL A 216 -9.61 -12.68 -6.35
N TYR A 217 -9.91 -11.40 -6.23
CA TYR A 217 -11.05 -10.77 -6.89
C TYR A 217 -10.62 -10.14 -8.21
N LYS A 218 -11.43 -10.30 -9.26
CA LYS A 218 -11.21 -9.69 -10.57
C LYS A 218 -12.43 -8.88 -10.97
N ASN A 219 -12.22 -7.61 -11.29
CA ASN A 219 -13.23 -6.77 -11.89
C ASN A 219 -12.98 -6.68 -13.40
N GLU A 220 -13.68 -7.49 -14.17
CA GLU A 220 -13.52 -7.52 -15.64
C GLU A 220 -14.00 -6.23 -16.31
N LYS A 221 -14.99 -5.54 -15.72
CA LYS A 221 -15.56 -4.29 -16.26
C LYS A 221 -14.57 -3.13 -16.27
N TYR A 222 -13.72 -3.06 -15.24
CA TYR A 222 -12.73 -1.99 -15.07
C TYR A 222 -11.28 -2.47 -15.22
N GLY A 223 -11.06 -3.77 -15.45
CA GLY A 223 -9.73 -4.36 -15.64
C GLY A 223 -8.84 -4.15 -14.41
N TYR A 224 -9.27 -4.59 -13.23
CA TYR A 224 -8.35 -4.66 -12.10
C TYR A 224 -8.54 -5.97 -11.34
N SER A 225 -7.55 -6.32 -10.55
CA SER A 225 -7.66 -7.37 -9.55
C SER A 225 -7.02 -6.94 -8.25
N LEU A 226 -7.48 -7.55 -7.17
CA LEU A 226 -6.90 -7.40 -5.84
C LEU A 226 -7.02 -8.74 -5.12
N LYS A 227 -6.11 -8.99 -4.18
CA LYS A 227 -6.26 -10.10 -3.25
C LYS A 227 -6.99 -9.64 -1.99
N TYR A 228 -7.68 -10.57 -1.34
CA TYR A 228 -8.35 -10.35 -0.05
C TYR A 228 -8.26 -11.61 0.83
N PRO A 229 -8.33 -11.49 2.17
CA PRO A 229 -8.09 -12.62 3.07
C PRO A 229 -8.99 -13.84 2.78
N ILE A 230 -8.44 -15.04 2.95
CA ILE A 230 -9.14 -16.30 2.62
C ILE A 230 -10.36 -16.54 3.51
N ASN A 231 -10.36 -15.98 4.72
CA ASN A 231 -11.46 -16.11 5.67
C ASN A 231 -12.64 -15.15 5.38
N CYS A 232 -12.53 -14.28 4.38
CA CYS A 232 -13.59 -13.39 3.96
C CYS A 232 -14.61 -14.09 3.07
N LEU A 233 -15.90 -13.91 3.37
CA LEU A 233 -16.99 -14.36 2.51
C LEU A 233 -17.06 -13.52 1.23
N TYR A 234 -17.26 -14.16 0.08
CA TYR A 234 -17.60 -13.46 -1.15
C TYR A 234 -19.11 -13.25 -1.26
N GLY A 235 -19.53 -12.02 -1.59
CA GLY A 235 -20.93 -11.63 -1.76
C GLY A 235 -21.44 -10.65 -0.68
N PRO A 236 -22.72 -10.28 -0.73
CA PRO A 236 -23.33 -9.39 0.23
C PRO A 236 -23.34 -10.02 1.62
N LEU A 237 -23.11 -9.19 2.65
CA LEU A 237 -23.14 -9.65 4.04
C LEU A 237 -24.49 -10.33 4.36
N PRO A 238 -24.51 -11.61 4.76
CA PRO A 238 -25.75 -12.33 5.04
C PRO A 238 -26.64 -11.63 6.06
N GLY A 239 -27.95 -11.74 5.91
CA GLY A 239 -28.92 -11.05 6.78
C GLY A 239 -28.73 -11.35 8.27
N TYR A 240 -28.35 -12.58 8.64
CA TYR A 240 -28.10 -12.97 10.03
C TYR A 240 -26.87 -12.28 10.63
N CYS A 241 -25.85 -11.97 9.83
CA CYS A 241 -24.66 -11.24 10.28
C CYS A 241 -24.97 -9.79 10.69
N LYS A 242 -26.10 -9.23 10.22
CA LYS A 242 -26.50 -7.85 10.53
C LYS A 242 -27.20 -7.72 11.89
N GLN A 243 -27.62 -8.83 12.50
CA GLN A 243 -28.48 -8.82 13.69
C GLN A 243 -27.71 -8.82 15.01
N SER A 244 -26.45 -9.30 15.01
CA SER A 244 -25.62 -9.39 16.20
C SER A 244 -24.59 -8.25 16.28
N PRO A 245 -24.24 -7.78 17.49
CA PRO A 245 -23.09 -6.90 17.68
C PRO A 245 -21.80 -7.61 17.21
N PRO A 246 -20.78 -6.88 16.72
CA PRO A 246 -19.58 -7.47 16.12
C PRO A 246 -18.89 -8.56 16.94
N GLU A 247 -18.90 -8.44 18.26
CA GLU A 247 -18.25 -9.37 19.21
C GLU A 247 -18.94 -10.73 19.29
N GLU A 248 -20.23 -10.78 18.99
CA GLU A 248 -21.08 -11.97 19.02
C GLU A 248 -21.27 -12.60 17.63
N ARG A 249 -20.77 -11.93 16.58
CA ARG A 249 -20.89 -12.44 15.21
C ARG A 249 -20.05 -13.71 15.02
N PRO A 250 -20.60 -14.72 14.31
CA PRO A 250 -19.82 -15.84 13.80
C PRO A 250 -18.59 -15.35 13.03
N GLN A 251 -17.51 -16.14 13.01
CA GLN A 251 -16.24 -15.74 12.42
C GLN A 251 -16.41 -15.38 10.93
N GLU A 252 -17.26 -16.11 10.20
CA GLU A 252 -17.57 -15.85 8.80
C GLU A 252 -18.28 -14.51 8.56
N CYS A 253 -18.90 -13.91 9.59
CA CYS A 253 -19.53 -12.60 9.49
C CYS A 253 -18.56 -11.44 9.75
N ARG A 254 -17.28 -11.72 10.05
CA ARG A 254 -16.27 -10.70 10.40
C ARG A 254 -15.46 -10.19 9.22
N CYS A 255 -15.49 -10.87 8.09
CA CYS A 255 -14.93 -10.34 6.86
C CYS A 255 -15.79 -10.74 5.66
N TYR A 256 -16.04 -9.80 4.76
CA TYR A 256 -16.71 -10.07 3.50
C TYR A 256 -16.23 -9.11 2.40
N LEU A 257 -16.23 -9.60 1.17
CA LEU A 257 -16.02 -8.82 -0.05
C LEU A 257 -17.29 -8.91 -0.90
N ASN A 258 -18.02 -7.80 -1.02
CA ASN A 258 -19.14 -7.67 -1.94
C ASN A 258 -18.68 -7.09 -3.27
N GLY A 259 -18.51 -7.97 -4.26
CA GLY A 259 -18.15 -7.62 -5.63
C GLY A 259 -19.29 -7.82 -6.64
N GLU A 260 -20.54 -8.02 -6.20
CA GLU A 260 -21.69 -8.25 -7.10
C GLU A 260 -22.00 -7.03 -7.97
N ASN A 261 -21.81 -5.82 -7.43
CA ASN A 261 -21.86 -4.59 -8.20
C ASN A 261 -20.44 -4.23 -8.66
N PRO A 262 -20.10 -4.35 -9.96
CA PRO A 262 -18.76 -4.03 -10.42
C PRO A 262 -18.42 -2.53 -10.29
N ASP A 263 -19.42 -1.66 -10.12
CA ASP A 263 -19.25 -0.21 -9.94
C ASP A 263 -18.93 0.18 -8.49
N GLU A 264 -19.14 -0.74 -7.54
CA GLU A 264 -18.91 -0.52 -6.11
C GLU A 264 -18.53 -1.85 -5.45
N VAL A 265 -17.24 -2.13 -5.42
CA VAL A 265 -16.68 -3.32 -4.78
C VAL A 265 -16.27 -2.94 -3.37
N SER A 266 -16.87 -3.57 -2.38
CA SER A 266 -16.64 -3.24 -0.97
C SER A 266 -16.14 -4.44 -0.18
N LEU A 267 -15.05 -4.26 0.56
CA LEU A 267 -14.60 -5.16 1.61
C LEU A 267 -14.90 -4.53 2.96
N GLY A 268 -15.65 -5.24 3.80
CA GLY A 268 -15.85 -4.87 5.19
C GLY A 268 -15.24 -5.93 6.10
N THR A 269 -14.44 -5.52 7.08
CA THR A 269 -13.90 -6.44 8.08
C THR A 269 -13.77 -5.82 9.46
N PHE A 270 -13.46 -6.65 10.47
CA PHE A 270 -13.08 -6.21 11.80
C PHE A 270 -11.65 -6.65 12.09
N THR A 271 -10.79 -5.71 12.43
CA THR A 271 -9.41 -5.94 12.86
C THR A 271 -9.30 -5.90 14.39
N GLY A 272 -8.16 -6.32 14.94
CA GLY A 272 -7.88 -6.28 16.37
C GLY A 272 -8.38 -7.50 17.16
N THR A 273 -8.37 -7.40 18.49
CA THR A 273 -8.76 -8.49 19.39
C THR A 273 -10.25 -8.42 19.75
N LYS A 274 -10.81 -9.50 20.35
CA LYS A 274 -12.23 -9.55 20.76
C LYS A 274 -12.67 -8.36 21.63
N SER A 275 -11.76 -7.79 22.42
CA SER A 275 -12.03 -6.63 23.28
C SER A 275 -11.78 -5.26 22.62
N ASN A 276 -11.21 -5.25 21.41
CA ASN A 276 -10.84 -4.04 20.67
C ASN A 276 -11.04 -4.24 19.16
N LEU A 277 -12.25 -4.66 18.76
CA LEU A 277 -12.58 -4.84 17.35
C LEU A 277 -12.76 -3.47 16.69
N ASN A 278 -11.96 -3.20 15.66
CA ASN A 278 -12.06 -1.98 14.86
C ASN A 278 -12.64 -2.31 13.49
N GLY A 279 -13.64 -1.54 13.05
CA GLY A 279 -14.19 -1.72 11.72
C GLY A 279 -13.22 -1.22 10.66
N ALA A 280 -12.93 -2.04 9.66
CA ALA A 280 -12.23 -1.67 8.44
C ALA A 280 -13.19 -1.73 7.25
N SER A 281 -13.04 -0.77 6.33
CA SER A 281 -13.79 -0.70 5.09
C SER A 281 -12.86 -0.28 3.97
N PHE A 282 -12.80 -1.08 2.92
CA PHE A 282 -12.06 -0.81 1.69
C PHE A 282 -13.05 -0.85 0.52
N VAL A 283 -13.14 0.21 -0.28
CA VAL A 283 -14.12 0.31 -1.35
C VAL A 283 -13.46 0.76 -2.64
N VAL A 284 -13.60 0.00 -3.72
CA VAL A 284 -13.28 0.45 -5.08
C VAL A 284 -14.57 0.89 -5.76
N PHE A 285 -14.62 2.14 -6.20
CA PHE A 285 -15.85 2.78 -6.67
C PHE A 285 -15.63 3.51 -8.00
N HIS A 286 -16.63 3.40 -8.88
CA HIS A 286 -16.79 4.24 -10.06
C HIS A 286 -18.27 4.61 -10.21
N SER A 287 -18.59 5.90 -10.23
CA SER A 287 -19.97 6.34 -10.43
C SER A 287 -20.33 6.38 -11.92
N VAL A 288 -21.28 5.54 -12.34
CA VAL A 288 -21.85 5.59 -13.70
C VAL A 288 -22.90 6.70 -13.90
N PHE A 289 -23.31 7.36 -12.81
CA PHE A 289 -24.39 8.36 -12.82
C PHE A 289 -23.90 9.79 -12.73
N VAL A 290 -22.58 10.00 -12.56
CA VAL A 290 -22.01 11.31 -12.34
C VAL A 290 -20.87 11.53 -13.33
N ASP A 291 -21.04 12.50 -14.21
CA ASP A 291 -20.08 12.83 -15.26
C ASP A 291 -18.67 13.16 -14.71
N SER A 292 -18.55 13.57 -13.45
CA SER A 292 -17.26 13.77 -12.78
C SER A 292 -16.40 12.52 -12.69
N TYR A 293 -16.99 11.32 -12.87
CA TYR A 293 -16.28 10.05 -12.91
C TYR A 293 -15.90 9.60 -14.33
N SER A 294 -16.21 10.39 -15.36
CA SER A 294 -15.88 10.12 -16.76
C SER A 294 -15.06 11.28 -17.35
N PRO A 295 -13.82 11.49 -16.88
CA PRO A 295 -12.97 12.56 -17.40
C PRO A 295 -12.73 12.40 -18.90
N PRO A 296 -12.74 13.50 -19.69
CA PRO A 296 -12.35 13.46 -21.09
C PRO A 296 -10.96 12.83 -21.31
N ALA A 297 -10.73 12.32 -22.53
CA ALA A 297 -9.42 11.77 -22.87
C ALA A 297 -8.33 12.85 -22.79
N GLY A 298 -7.21 12.51 -22.16
CA GLY A 298 -6.06 13.43 -22.01
C GLY A 298 -6.23 14.46 -20.89
N THR A 299 -7.31 14.40 -20.11
CA THR A 299 -7.48 15.24 -18.92
C THR A 299 -6.37 14.99 -17.89
N ASP A 300 -5.86 16.08 -17.30
CA ASP A 300 -4.96 16.01 -16.15
C ASP A 300 -5.75 15.59 -14.89
N LEU A 301 -5.27 14.55 -14.21
CA LEU A 301 -5.97 13.98 -13.05
C LEU A 301 -6.11 14.99 -11.91
N VAL A 302 -5.05 15.74 -11.61
CA VAL A 302 -5.01 16.64 -10.46
C VAL A 302 -5.94 17.84 -10.69
N GLU A 303 -5.84 18.47 -11.86
CA GLU A 303 -6.69 19.59 -12.24
C GLU A 303 -8.16 19.18 -12.27
N TRP A 304 -8.47 18.00 -12.82
CA TRP A 304 -9.83 17.47 -12.84
C TRP A 304 -10.39 17.27 -11.43
N LEU A 305 -9.61 16.68 -10.53
CA LEU A 305 -10.05 16.46 -9.15
C LEU A 305 -10.30 17.78 -8.42
N LYS A 306 -9.45 18.79 -8.59
CA LYS A 306 -9.66 20.12 -8.01
C LYS A 306 -10.92 20.80 -8.53
N GLU A 307 -11.20 20.67 -9.83
CA GLU A 307 -12.41 21.23 -10.44
C GLU A 307 -13.67 20.52 -9.93
N LYS A 308 -13.68 19.18 -9.90
CA LYS A 308 -14.88 18.40 -9.59
C LYS A 308 -15.11 18.17 -8.09
N PHE A 309 -14.07 18.22 -7.28
CA PHE A 309 -14.11 17.98 -5.83
C PHE A 309 -13.46 19.13 -5.03
N PRO A 310 -13.93 20.39 -5.18
CA PRO A 310 -13.26 21.58 -4.62
C PRO A 310 -13.27 21.65 -3.10
N TYR A 311 -14.00 20.77 -2.41
CA TYR A 311 -14.06 20.69 -0.95
C TYR A 311 -13.02 19.74 -0.35
N GLN A 312 -12.30 18.99 -1.18
CA GLN A 312 -11.21 18.13 -0.75
C GLN A 312 -9.87 18.88 -0.87
N ASP A 313 -8.96 18.62 0.06
CA ASP A 313 -7.60 19.16 0.01
C ASP A 313 -6.76 18.35 -1.00
N ILE A 314 -7.08 18.53 -2.29
CA ILE A 314 -6.43 17.81 -3.39
C ILE A 314 -4.98 18.32 -3.54
N PRO A 315 -3.97 17.42 -3.48
CA PRO A 315 -2.57 17.78 -3.71
C PRO A 315 -2.33 18.51 -5.03
N ASN A 316 -1.20 19.21 -5.15
CA ASN A 316 -0.85 19.92 -6.39
C ASN A 316 -0.23 19.03 -7.48
N GLU A 317 0.08 17.79 -7.15
CA GLU A 317 0.77 16.84 -8.03
C GLU A 317 0.34 15.39 -7.71
N ILE A 318 0.70 14.47 -8.61
CA ILE A 318 0.59 13.03 -8.37
C ILE A 318 1.47 12.67 -7.17
N ASN A 319 0.89 12.06 -6.14
CA ASN A 319 1.58 11.71 -4.89
C ASN A 319 1.53 10.21 -4.55
N ALA A 320 0.99 9.38 -5.45
CA ALA A 320 0.93 7.93 -5.27
C ALA A 320 0.96 7.18 -6.60
N LYS A 321 1.19 5.87 -6.53
CA LYS A 321 0.95 4.92 -7.61
C LYS A 321 0.09 3.76 -7.12
N ILE A 322 -0.80 3.26 -7.97
CA ILE A 322 -1.62 2.08 -7.67
C ILE A 322 -1.64 1.13 -8.87
N GLY A 323 -1.22 -0.12 -8.68
CA GLY A 323 -1.04 -1.07 -9.79
C GLY A 323 -0.20 -0.52 -10.95
N GLY A 324 0.76 0.36 -10.65
CA GLY A 324 1.61 1.07 -11.61
C GLY A 324 1.03 2.37 -12.22
N ALA A 325 -0.27 2.64 -12.07
CA ALA A 325 -0.88 3.89 -12.56
C ALA A 325 -0.61 5.07 -11.62
N ASP A 326 -0.50 6.27 -12.20
CA ASP A 326 -0.42 7.52 -11.46
C ASP A 326 -1.74 7.77 -10.70
N ALA A 327 -1.61 8.14 -9.44
CA ALA A 327 -2.74 8.30 -8.55
C ALA A 327 -2.60 9.53 -7.64
N VAL A 328 -3.73 10.06 -7.21
CA VAL A 328 -3.84 11.13 -6.23
C VAL A 328 -4.48 10.59 -4.97
N LYS A 329 -3.71 10.61 -3.89
CA LYS A 329 -4.12 10.19 -2.55
C LYS A 329 -4.48 11.41 -1.72
N VAL A 330 -5.67 11.40 -1.15
CA VAL A 330 -6.26 12.48 -0.34
C VAL A 330 -6.57 11.90 1.04
N TYR A 331 -6.00 12.49 2.09
CA TYR A 331 -6.24 12.09 3.47
C TYR A 331 -7.20 13.06 4.16
N THR A 332 -8.16 12.52 4.89
CA THR A 332 -9.07 13.27 5.77
C THR A 332 -8.86 12.79 7.21
N PRO A 333 -8.43 13.68 8.13
CA PRO A 333 -8.17 13.30 9.51
C PRO A 333 -9.45 12.93 10.25
N GLN A 334 -9.31 12.13 11.31
CA GLN A 334 -10.40 11.80 12.21
C GLN A 334 -11.03 13.06 12.82
N SER A 335 -12.34 13.06 12.96
CA SER A 335 -13.09 14.09 13.67
C SER A 335 -13.95 13.49 14.78
N ARG A 336 -14.64 14.32 15.56
CA ARG A 336 -15.54 13.83 16.63
C ARG A 336 -16.71 12.97 16.11
N GLY A 337 -17.06 13.08 14.83
CA GLY A 337 -18.20 12.37 14.25
C GLY A 337 -17.86 11.44 13.09
N ALA A 338 -16.59 11.33 12.72
CA ALA A 338 -16.15 10.51 11.59
C ALA A 338 -14.75 9.95 11.83
N TYR A 339 -14.53 8.72 11.39
CA TYR A 339 -13.21 8.09 11.32
C TYR A 339 -12.31 8.85 10.33
N SER A 340 -11.00 8.66 10.45
CA SER A 340 -10.11 9.10 9.37
C SER A 340 -10.41 8.33 8.09
N GLN A 341 -10.08 8.94 6.96
CA GLN A 341 -10.35 8.36 5.65
C GLN A 341 -9.20 8.70 4.72
N GLU A 342 -8.88 7.78 3.82
CA GLU A 342 -7.98 8.04 2.70
C GLU A 342 -8.67 7.63 1.40
N ASP A 343 -8.64 8.52 0.42
CA ASP A 343 -9.18 8.32 -0.91
C ASP A 343 -8.05 8.35 -1.94
N THR A 344 -7.89 7.28 -2.71
CA THR A 344 -6.94 7.20 -3.81
C THR A 344 -7.69 7.22 -5.14
N TYR A 345 -7.46 8.26 -5.92
CA TYR A 345 -8.06 8.47 -7.24
C TYR A 345 -7.06 8.11 -8.34
N PHE A 346 -7.51 7.40 -9.36
CA PHE A 346 -6.69 7.10 -10.55
C PHE A 346 -7.57 6.98 -11.79
N MET A 347 -7.01 7.24 -12.96
CA MET A 347 -7.71 7.09 -14.23
C MET A 347 -7.36 5.77 -14.91
N LYS A 348 -8.38 5.13 -15.48
CA LYS A 348 -8.21 4.00 -16.39
C LYS A 348 -9.27 4.05 -17.48
N ASP A 349 -8.83 3.95 -18.74
CA ASP A 349 -9.69 3.88 -19.91
C ASP A 349 -10.77 4.99 -19.96
N GLY A 350 -10.38 6.23 -19.62
CA GLY A 350 -11.29 7.40 -19.60
C GLY A 350 -12.27 7.41 -18.41
N LYS A 351 -12.03 6.57 -17.41
CA LYS A 351 -12.85 6.48 -16.20
C LYS A 351 -12.03 6.81 -14.98
N LEU A 352 -12.62 7.57 -14.07
CA LEU A 352 -12.07 7.81 -12.75
C LEU A 352 -12.50 6.67 -11.83
N LEU A 353 -11.53 6.03 -11.19
CA LEU A 353 -11.74 5.05 -10.13
C LEU A 353 -11.29 5.67 -8.81
N ARG A 354 -12.03 5.40 -7.75
CA ARG A 354 -11.71 5.81 -6.38
C ARG A 354 -11.57 4.57 -5.50
N ILE A 355 -10.46 4.47 -4.77
CA ILE A 355 -10.30 3.54 -3.66
C ILE A 355 -10.48 4.34 -2.37
N GLY A 356 -11.54 4.07 -1.62
CA GLY A 356 -11.78 4.67 -0.31
C GLY A 356 -11.48 3.67 0.81
N ILE A 357 -10.67 4.07 1.78
CA ILE A 357 -10.38 3.31 2.99
C ILE A 357 -10.74 4.11 4.24
N LEU A 358 -11.38 3.47 5.23
CA LEU A 358 -11.86 4.10 6.46
C LEU A 358 -11.03 3.69 7.69
N ASP A 359 -10.95 4.59 8.67
CA ASP A 359 -10.23 4.44 9.93
C ASP A 359 -8.75 4.07 9.70
N VAL A 360 -8.07 4.85 8.86
CA VAL A 360 -6.70 4.61 8.39
C VAL A 360 -5.62 4.95 9.43
N ASP A 361 -5.97 5.70 10.47
CA ASP A 361 -5.04 5.98 11.59
C ASP A 361 -4.93 4.79 12.54
N ASN A 362 -5.85 3.82 12.45
CA ASN A 362 -5.75 2.56 13.18
C ASN A 362 -4.68 1.67 12.54
N LYS A 363 -3.66 1.29 13.33
CA LYS A 363 -2.51 0.51 12.85
C LYS A 363 -2.92 -0.81 12.19
N ASP A 364 -3.84 -1.56 12.81
CA ASP A 364 -4.27 -2.88 12.30
C ASP A 364 -5.03 -2.74 10.98
N ASN A 365 -5.88 -1.71 10.85
CA ASN A 365 -6.56 -1.40 9.59
C ASN A 365 -5.57 -0.98 8.51
N ARG A 366 -4.59 -0.14 8.87
CA ARG A 366 -3.56 0.35 7.94
C ARG A 366 -2.75 -0.80 7.36
N GLU A 367 -2.28 -1.72 8.20
CA GLU A 367 -1.53 -2.91 7.75
C GLU A 367 -2.36 -3.78 6.80
N LEU A 368 -3.66 -3.97 7.08
CA LEU A 368 -4.56 -4.68 6.17
C LEU A 368 -4.68 -3.96 4.82
N TYR A 369 -4.88 -2.64 4.81
CA TYR A 369 -5.02 -1.87 3.58
C TYR A 369 -3.75 -1.89 2.75
N ASP A 370 -2.58 -1.73 3.39
CA ASP A 370 -1.29 -1.77 2.71
C ASP A 370 -1.06 -3.13 2.04
N LYS A 371 -1.46 -4.25 2.68
CA LYS A 371 -1.45 -5.59 2.07
C LYS A 371 -2.45 -5.75 0.92
N ILE A 372 -3.66 -5.18 1.01
CA ILE A 372 -4.61 -5.22 -0.12
C ILE A 372 -4.06 -4.41 -1.29
N LEU A 373 -3.56 -3.20 -1.04
CA LEU A 373 -3.04 -2.29 -2.06
C LEU A 373 -1.78 -2.82 -2.73
N SER A 374 -0.90 -3.54 -2.00
CA SER A 374 0.29 -4.17 -2.59
C SER A 374 -0.05 -5.27 -3.61
N THR A 375 -1.24 -5.86 -3.48
CA THR A 375 -1.76 -6.88 -4.41
C THR A 375 -2.65 -6.31 -5.52
N PHE A 376 -2.84 -4.99 -5.53
CA PHE A 376 -3.71 -4.33 -6.50
C PHE A 376 -3.02 -4.27 -7.86
N GLU A 377 -3.57 -4.99 -8.82
CA GLU A 377 -3.08 -5.05 -10.18
C GLU A 377 -4.09 -4.43 -11.14
N ILE A 378 -3.60 -3.55 -12.01
CA ILE A 378 -4.39 -3.09 -13.15
C ILE A 378 -4.28 -4.17 -14.23
N THR A 379 -5.33 -4.99 -14.35
CA THR A 379 -5.38 -6.13 -15.27
C THR A 379 -5.89 -5.73 -16.64
N GLY A 380 -5.45 -6.51 -17.63
CA GLY A 380 -5.43 -6.07 -19.01
C GLY A 380 -4.21 -5.19 -19.21
N LYS A 381 -3.30 -5.61 -20.11
CA LYS A 381 -2.40 -4.66 -20.78
C LYS A 381 -3.27 -3.44 -21.04
N ALA A 382 -2.87 -2.25 -20.55
CA ALA A 382 -3.34 -0.99 -21.11
C ALA A 382 -3.39 -1.28 -22.60
N ALA A 383 -4.60 -1.49 -23.12
CA ALA A 383 -4.73 -2.14 -24.42
C ALA A 383 -3.95 -1.16 -25.27
N SER A 384 -2.74 -1.58 -25.68
CA SER A 384 -1.90 -0.74 -26.50
C SER A 384 -2.85 -0.55 -27.65
N ARG A 385 -3.42 0.67 -27.72
CA ARG A 385 -4.39 1.07 -28.71
C ARG A 385 -3.56 1.09 -29.97
N THR A 386 -3.26 -0.11 -30.47
CA THR A 386 -2.82 -0.37 -31.81
C THR A 386 -4.11 -0.14 -32.59
N SER A 387 -4.35 1.15 -32.81
CA SER A 387 -5.46 1.81 -33.50
C SER A 387 -6.88 1.51 -33.02
N ALA A 388 -7.26 2.04 -31.85
CA ALA A 388 -8.64 2.52 -31.75
C ALA A 388 -8.76 3.73 -32.70
N LEU A 389 -9.79 3.75 -33.56
CA LEU A 389 -10.03 4.88 -34.47
C LEU A 389 -10.04 6.18 -33.65
N THR A 390 -9.10 7.09 -33.89
CA THR A 390 -9.09 8.36 -33.14
C THR A 390 -10.27 9.23 -33.55
N LEU A 391 -10.61 10.24 -32.75
CA LEU A 391 -11.63 11.21 -33.14
C LEU A 391 -11.25 11.90 -34.46
N GLU A 392 -9.97 12.27 -34.65
CA GLU A 392 -9.49 12.91 -35.87
C GLU A 392 -9.65 11.99 -37.08
N GLU A 393 -9.38 10.70 -36.93
CA GLU A 393 -9.60 9.72 -37.98
C GLU A 393 -11.10 9.53 -38.27
N ALA A 394 -11.94 9.51 -37.22
CA ALA A 394 -13.39 9.43 -37.37
C ALA A 394 -13.95 10.68 -38.09
N ILE A 395 -13.51 11.88 -37.72
CA ILE A 395 -13.84 13.13 -38.42
C ILE A 395 -13.38 13.06 -39.88
N ALA A 396 -12.16 12.57 -40.14
CA ALA A 396 -11.62 12.44 -41.50
C ALA A 396 -12.41 11.43 -42.36
N ILE A 397 -12.97 10.39 -41.75
CA ILE A 397 -13.88 9.45 -42.42
C ILE A 397 -15.24 10.12 -42.69
N SER A 398 -15.80 10.81 -41.69
CA SER A 398 -17.07 11.54 -41.80
C SER A 398 -17.04 12.64 -42.86
N GLN A 399 -15.91 13.35 -42.99
CA GLN A 399 -15.68 14.37 -44.02
C GLN A 399 -15.65 13.82 -45.45
N LYS A 400 -15.49 12.50 -45.60
CA LYS A 400 -15.48 11.81 -46.89
C LYS A 400 -16.75 11.00 -47.14
N SER A 401 -17.77 11.14 -46.29
CA SER A 401 -19.02 10.39 -46.36
C SER A 401 -20.22 11.29 -46.68
N GLU A 402 -21.41 10.68 -46.79
CA GLU A 402 -22.66 11.42 -46.99
C GLU A 402 -23.00 12.38 -45.84
N CYS A 403 -22.36 12.23 -44.68
CA CYS A 403 -22.58 13.09 -43.52
C CYS A 403 -22.31 14.56 -43.85
N THR A 404 -21.17 14.86 -44.47
CA THR A 404 -20.81 16.24 -44.85
C THR A 404 -21.42 16.71 -46.16
N GLU A 405 -22.03 15.81 -46.94
CA GLU A 405 -22.83 16.20 -48.11
C GLU A 405 -24.19 16.78 -47.68
N LYS A 406 -24.74 16.30 -46.56
CA LYS A 406 -26.10 16.63 -46.09
C LYS A 406 -26.14 17.60 -44.89
N GLY A 407 -25.00 17.90 -44.28
CA GLY A 407 -24.88 18.81 -43.14
C GLY A 407 -23.43 19.12 -42.76
N SER A 408 -23.25 19.86 -41.68
CA SER A 408 -21.94 20.11 -41.06
C SER A 408 -21.79 19.32 -39.77
N LEU A 409 -20.61 18.72 -39.56
CA LEU A 409 -20.26 18.10 -38.28
C LEU A 409 -20.15 19.18 -37.21
N THR A 410 -20.62 18.89 -35.99
CA THR A 410 -20.48 19.76 -34.82
C THR A 410 -19.35 19.29 -33.91
N ASP A 411 -19.02 20.09 -32.89
CA ASP A 411 -18.02 19.74 -31.88
C ASP A 411 -18.58 18.77 -30.80
N ASN A 412 -19.86 18.40 -30.89
CA ASN A 412 -20.48 17.43 -29.98
C ASN A 412 -20.29 16.02 -30.52
N TYR A 413 -19.57 15.19 -29.77
CA TYR A 413 -19.32 13.81 -30.15
C TYR A 413 -19.25 12.90 -28.93
N ASN A 414 -19.46 11.62 -29.13
CA ASN A 414 -19.26 10.58 -28.13
C ASN A 414 -18.83 9.27 -28.81
N TYR A 415 -17.91 8.53 -28.19
CA TYR A 415 -17.58 7.19 -28.64
C TYR A 415 -18.41 6.16 -27.86
N ASN A 416 -19.04 5.24 -28.58
CA ASN A 416 -19.78 4.12 -28.01
C ASN A 416 -18.91 2.86 -28.06
N GLU A 417 -18.36 2.50 -26.89
CA GLU A 417 -17.49 1.34 -26.70
C GLU A 417 -18.17 0.01 -27.04
N SER A 418 -19.48 -0.11 -26.79
CA SER A 418 -20.23 -1.35 -27.00
C SER A 418 -20.38 -1.67 -28.48
N THR A 419 -20.63 -0.63 -29.29
CA THR A 419 -20.81 -0.77 -30.75
C THR A 419 -19.56 -0.43 -31.54
N LYS A 420 -18.47 -0.02 -30.88
CA LYS A 420 -17.23 0.43 -31.49
C LYS A 420 -17.48 1.52 -32.55
N THR A 421 -18.27 2.53 -32.17
CA THR A 421 -18.66 3.60 -33.10
C THR A 421 -18.48 4.99 -32.49
N TRP A 422 -17.97 5.93 -33.28
CA TRP A 422 -18.04 7.36 -32.97
C TRP A 422 -19.39 7.91 -33.40
N TRP A 423 -20.01 8.71 -32.56
CA TRP A 423 -21.22 9.47 -32.86
C TRP A 423 -20.83 10.94 -32.84
N ILE A 424 -20.98 11.63 -33.97
CA ILE A 424 -20.65 13.05 -34.12
C ILE A 424 -21.92 13.76 -34.55
N ASP A 425 -22.43 14.68 -33.75
CA ASP A 425 -23.70 15.35 -34.03
C ASP A 425 -23.60 16.18 -35.33
N LEU A 426 -24.71 16.20 -36.08
CA LEU A 426 -24.79 16.87 -37.38
C LEU A 426 -25.77 18.06 -37.34
N ASP A 427 -25.32 19.20 -37.85
CA ASP A 427 -26.19 20.31 -38.26
C ASP A 427 -26.61 20.09 -39.71
N MET A 428 -27.79 19.51 -39.92
CA MET A 428 -28.29 19.18 -41.26
C MET A 428 -28.73 20.42 -42.04
N ASN A 429 -28.52 20.40 -43.35
CA ASN A 429 -29.12 21.38 -44.26
C ASN A 429 -30.65 21.29 -44.19
N GLU A 430 -31.34 22.42 -44.36
CA GLU A 430 -32.80 22.53 -44.23
C GLU A 430 -33.58 21.49 -45.05
N GLU A 431 -33.10 21.15 -46.25
CA GLU A 431 -33.75 20.17 -47.13
C GLU A 431 -33.72 18.71 -46.61
N PHE A 432 -32.84 18.41 -45.66
CA PHE A 432 -32.71 17.08 -45.06
C PHE A 432 -33.16 17.00 -43.61
N LYS A 433 -33.54 18.13 -42.99
CA LYS A 433 -33.99 18.16 -41.59
C LYS A 433 -35.26 17.33 -41.43
N LYS A 434 -35.28 16.48 -40.40
CA LYS A 434 -36.47 15.76 -39.95
C LYS A 434 -36.97 16.40 -38.67
N GLU A 435 -38.25 16.74 -38.62
CA GLU A 435 -38.87 17.28 -37.40
C GLU A 435 -38.71 16.28 -36.25
N PHE A 436 -38.37 16.80 -35.07
CA PHE A 436 -38.21 16.03 -33.82
C PHE A 436 -37.12 14.94 -33.84
N CYS A 437 -36.11 15.09 -34.70
CA CYS A 437 -34.97 14.18 -34.75
C CYS A 437 -33.64 14.92 -34.62
N ASN A 438 -32.72 14.33 -33.87
CA ASN A 438 -31.34 14.79 -33.74
C ASN A 438 -30.41 13.85 -34.51
N PRO A 439 -29.89 14.26 -35.68
CA PRO A 439 -29.01 13.44 -36.51
C PRO A 439 -27.59 13.40 -35.95
N ALA A 440 -26.91 12.28 -36.15
CA ALA A 440 -25.49 12.11 -35.88
C ALA A 440 -24.83 11.32 -37.01
N CYS A 441 -23.60 11.68 -37.36
CA CYS A 441 -22.72 10.88 -38.20
C CYS A 441 -22.11 9.79 -37.33
N VAL A 442 -22.44 8.53 -37.63
CA VAL A 442 -21.96 7.36 -36.90
C VAL A 442 -20.84 6.70 -37.68
N VAL A 443 -19.63 6.71 -37.14
CA VAL A 443 -18.44 6.11 -37.76
C VAL A 443 -18.11 4.81 -37.07
N ASN A 444 -18.17 3.70 -37.81
CA ASN A 444 -17.79 2.40 -37.30
C ASN A 444 -16.27 2.22 -37.35
N GLU A 445 -15.68 1.85 -36.20
CA GLU A 445 -14.24 1.71 -36.05
C GLU A 445 -13.66 0.54 -36.87
N GLU A 446 -14.38 -0.57 -36.97
CA GLU A 446 -13.90 -1.79 -37.63
C GLU A 446 -13.97 -1.64 -39.15
N THR A 447 -15.11 -1.19 -39.66
CA THR A 447 -15.33 -1.05 -41.11
C THR A 447 -14.77 0.25 -41.67
N LYS A 448 -14.46 1.22 -40.81
CA LYS A 448 -14.03 2.58 -41.20
C LYS A 448 -15.04 3.27 -42.13
N THR A 449 -16.34 3.00 -41.92
CA THR A 449 -17.45 3.61 -42.68
C THR A 449 -18.26 4.55 -41.81
N ALA A 450 -18.85 5.57 -42.42
CA ALA A 450 -19.71 6.54 -41.74
C ALA A 450 -21.11 6.57 -42.37
N GLU A 451 -22.15 6.64 -41.53
CA GLU A 451 -23.56 6.72 -41.93
C GLU A 451 -24.33 7.71 -41.05
N ILE A 452 -25.44 8.27 -41.56
CA ILE A 452 -26.29 9.17 -40.76
C ILE A 452 -27.31 8.37 -39.95
N ASN A 453 -27.23 8.46 -38.63
CA ASN A 453 -28.22 7.89 -37.71
C ASN A 453 -29.13 8.99 -37.13
N TRP A 454 -30.43 8.70 -37.01
CA TRP A 454 -31.44 9.66 -36.55
C TRP A 454 -31.99 9.26 -35.18
N ARG A 455 -31.74 10.09 -34.16
CA ARG A 455 -32.31 9.92 -32.82
C ARG A 455 -33.58 10.76 -32.73
N CYS A 456 -34.74 10.15 -33.01
CA CYS A 456 -36.03 10.83 -32.98
C CYS A 456 -36.74 10.63 -31.65
N THR A 457 -37.20 11.71 -31.03
CA THR A 457 -38.04 11.67 -29.84
C THR A 457 -39.49 11.91 -30.24
N GLY A 458 -40.39 10.93 -30.07
CA GLY A 458 -41.84 11.18 -30.15
C GLY A 458 -42.68 10.34 -31.12
N LEU A 459 -42.31 9.10 -31.45
CA LEU A 459 -43.20 8.19 -32.19
C LEU A 459 -43.32 6.81 -31.52
N LEU A 460 -43.95 6.79 -30.34
CA LEU A 460 -44.85 5.68 -30.01
C LEU A 460 -46.16 6.00 -30.72
N ARG A 461 -46.41 5.32 -31.84
CA ARG A 461 -47.74 5.28 -32.45
C ARG A 461 -48.61 4.29 -31.71
#